data_AF-A0A1H0XPC1-F1
#
_entry.id   AF-A0A1H0XPC1-F1
#
_cell.length_a   1.000
_cell.length_b   1.000
_cell.length_c   1.000
_cell.angle_alpha   90.00
_cell.angle_beta   90.00
_cell.angle_gamma   90.00
#
_symmetry.space_group_name_H-M   'P 1'
#
loop_
_entity.id
_entity.type
_entity.pdbx_description
1 polymer ?
#
loop_
_entity_poly.entity_id
_entity_poly.type
_entity_poly.pdbx_seq_one_letter_code
_entity_poly.pdbx_strand_id
1 'polypeptide(L)'
;MATGVRIKLNKKGIIRLLQSQQVADHLKERGERIADAAGPGFEATPQLNKDRAVVFVRAETTEARRAQAADNALQRAIDAGR
;
A
#
# COMPACT_ATOMS: atom_id res chain seq x y z
N MET A 1 12.28 -14.04 -40.67
CA MET A 1 10.91 -13.69 -40.20
C MET A 1 10.79 -14.18 -38.75
N ALA A 2 10.84 -13.31 -37.74
CA ALA A 2 10.68 -13.75 -36.36
C ALA A 2 9.19 -13.98 -36.08
N THR A 3 8.80 -15.23 -35.83
CA THR A 3 7.44 -15.61 -35.45
C THR A 3 7.15 -15.03 -34.06
N GLY A 4 6.22 -14.08 -33.96
CA GLY A 4 5.91 -13.42 -32.69
C GLY A 4 5.31 -14.39 -31.67
N VAL A 5 5.89 -14.44 -30.46
CA VAL A 5 5.34 -15.20 -29.33
C VAL A 5 4.17 -14.44 -28.73
N ARG A 6 2.99 -15.08 -28.62
CA ARG A 6 1.82 -14.52 -27.93
C ARG A 6 1.80 -14.98 -26.48
N ILE A 7 2.03 -14.05 -25.55
CA ILE A 7 1.89 -14.29 -24.11
C ILE A 7 0.48 -13.87 -23.67
N LYS A 8 -0.24 -14.77 -22.99
CA LYS A 8 -1.56 -14.49 -22.39
C LYS A 8 -1.49 -14.66 -20.88
N LEU A 9 -1.76 -13.59 -20.14
CA LEU A 9 -1.74 -13.59 -18.68
C LEU A 9 -2.93 -14.37 -18.10
N ASN A 10 -2.66 -15.18 -17.07
CA ASN A 10 -3.69 -15.81 -16.25
C ASN A 10 -4.25 -14.79 -15.24
N LYS A 11 -5.23 -13.98 -15.67
CA LYS A 11 -5.83 -12.94 -14.83
C LYS A 11 -6.37 -13.47 -13.49
N LYS A 12 -7.04 -14.62 -13.49
CA LYS A 12 -7.60 -15.23 -12.26
C LYS A 12 -6.50 -15.65 -11.30
N GLY A 13 -5.43 -16.25 -11.82
CA GLY A 13 -4.27 -16.64 -11.03
C GLY A 13 -3.55 -15.45 -10.42
N ILE A 14 -3.37 -14.37 -11.20
CA ILE A 14 -2.75 -13.13 -10.72
C ILE A 14 -3.59 -12.49 -9.62
N ILE A 15 -4.90 -12.35 -9.80
CA ILE A 15 -5.79 -11.78 -8.77
C ILE A 15 -5.73 -12.61 -7.48
N ARG A 16 -5.77 -13.94 -7.58
CA ARG A 16 -5.64 -14.83 -6.42
C ARG A 16 -4.31 -14.63 -5.69
N LEU A 17 -3.22 -14.45 -6.42
CA LEU A 17 -1.91 -14.14 -5.85
C LEU A 17 -1.91 -12.76 -5.17
N LEU A 18 -2.43 -11.72 -5.82
CA LEU A 18 -2.45 -10.36 -5.29
C LEU A 18 -3.39 -10.18 -4.08
N GLN A 19 -4.36 -11.09 -3.91
CA GLN A 19 -5.26 -11.15 -2.76
C GLN A 19 -4.79 -12.16 -1.71
N SER A 20 -3.62 -12.80 -1.87
CA SER A 20 -3.15 -13.79 -0.91
C SER A 20 -2.83 -13.16 0.44
N GLN A 21 -2.96 -13.96 1.50
CA GLN A 21 -2.65 -13.51 2.86
C GLN A 21 -1.21 -13.02 2.98
N GLN A 22 -0.25 -13.69 2.34
CA GLN A 22 1.15 -13.29 2.38
C GLN A 22 1.37 -11.90 1.76
N VAL A 23 0.66 -11.56 0.68
CA VAL A 23 0.72 -10.22 0.08
C VAL A 23 0.07 -9.20 1.00
N ALA A 24 -1.09 -9.52 1.59
CA ALA A 24 -1.78 -8.64 2.51
C ALA A 24 -0.93 -8.32 3.76
N ASP A 25 -0.31 -9.33 4.37
CA ASP A 25 0.55 -9.18 5.55
C ASP A 25 1.79 -8.34 5.24
N HIS A 26 2.45 -8.61 4.12
CA HIS A 26 3.61 -7.85 3.69
C HIS A 26 3.27 -6.38 3.38
N LEU A 27 2.11 -6.11 2.79
CA LEU A 27 1.64 -4.74 2.60
C LEU A 27 1.29 -4.06 3.93
N LYS A 28 0.69 -4.79 4.87
CA LYS A 28 0.32 -4.29 6.19
C LYS A 28 1.56 -3.80 6.94
N GLU A 29 2.59 -4.64 7.02
CA GLU A 29 3.86 -4.30 7.66
C GLU A 29 4.48 -3.03 7.05
N ARG A 30 4.45 -2.90 5.72
CA ARG A 30 4.95 -1.70 5.03
C ARG A 30 4.11 -0.46 5.35
N GLY A 31 2.79 -0.60 5.40
CA GLY A 31 1.89 0.49 5.76
C GLY A 31 2.08 0.96 7.20
N GLU A 32 2.28 0.03 8.13
CA GLU A 32 2.60 0.32 9.54
C GLU A 32 3.92 1.09 9.65
N ARG A 33 4.98 0.65 8.95
CA ARG A 33 6.25 1.39 8.89
C ARG A 33 6.11 2.82 8.38
N ILE A 34 5.27 3.03 7.35
CA ILE A 34 4.99 4.37 6.83
C ILE A 34 4.21 5.21 7.86
N ALA A 35 3.20 4.64 8.51
CA ALA A 35 2.41 5.33 9.53
C ALA A 35 3.27 5.75 10.72
N ASP A 36 4.10 4.85 11.24
CA ASP A 36 5.03 5.11 12.34
C ASP A 36 6.02 6.22 11.99
N ALA A 37 6.56 6.19 10.76
CA ALA A 37 7.48 7.22 10.28
C ALA A 37 6.80 8.58 10.02
N ALA A 38 5.52 8.59 9.64
CA ALA A 38 4.74 9.82 9.48
C ALA A 38 4.38 10.46 10.83
N GLY A 39 4.33 9.66 11.90
CA GLY A 39 4.17 10.09 13.28
C GLY A 39 2.78 9.85 13.87
N PRO A 40 2.50 10.37 15.08
CA PRO A 40 1.25 10.11 15.79
C PRO A 40 0.00 10.55 15.00
N GLY A 41 -1.04 9.71 15.03
CA GLY A 41 -2.33 9.98 14.39
C GLY A 41 -2.39 9.66 12.89
N PHE A 42 -1.31 9.12 12.32
CA PHE A 42 -1.35 8.40 11.05
C PHE A 42 -1.65 6.92 11.31
N GLU A 43 -2.58 6.34 10.56
CA GLU A 43 -3.00 4.95 10.75
C GLU A 43 -2.98 4.16 9.44
N ALA A 44 -2.51 2.91 9.51
CA ALA A 44 -2.50 1.97 8.40
C ALA A 44 -3.74 1.06 8.44
N THR A 45 -4.57 1.10 7.41
CA THR A 45 -5.76 0.26 7.27
C THR A 45 -5.61 -0.71 6.09
N PRO A 46 -5.47 -2.02 6.33
CA PRO A 46 -5.48 -3.02 5.26
C PRO A 46 -6.90 -3.21 4.70
N GLN A 47 -6.99 -3.42 3.40
CA GLN A 47 -8.25 -3.68 2.70
C GLN A 47 -8.03 -4.62 1.50
N LEU A 48 -8.96 -5.53 1.28
CA LEU A 48 -9.03 -6.30 0.04
C LEU A 48 -9.90 -5.56 -0.96
N ASN A 49 -9.28 -5.08 -2.03
CA ASN A 49 -9.99 -4.56 -3.19
C ASN A 49 -10.39 -5.71 -4.13
N LYS A 50 -11.18 -5.36 -5.16
CA LYS A 50 -11.70 -6.32 -6.16
C LYS A 50 -10.61 -7.22 -6.78
N ASP A 51 -9.39 -6.72 -6.93
CA ASP A 51 -8.31 -7.37 -7.67
C ASP A 51 -7.00 -7.55 -6.90
N ARG A 52 -6.87 -6.99 -5.68
CA ARG A 52 -5.63 -7.02 -4.88
C ARG A 52 -5.86 -6.62 -3.42
N ALA A 53 -4.94 -7.02 -2.55
CA ALA A 53 -4.77 -6.38 -1.25
C ALA A 53 -4.15 -4.98 -1.41
N VAL A 54 -4.59 -4.05 -0.57
CA VAL A 54 -4.03 -2.70 -0.43
C VAL A 54 -3.94 -2.33 1.04
N VAL A 55 -3.10 -1.34 1.35
CA VAL A 55 -3.09 -0.69 2.65
C VAL A 55 -3.16 0.80 2.43
N PHE A 56 -4.06 1.46 3.15
CA PHE A 56 -4.18 2.90 3.16
C PHE A 56 -3.51 3.45 4.41
N VAL A 57 -2.69 4.49 4.27
CA VAL A 57 -2.18 5.25 5.41
C VAL A 57 -2.85 6.61 5.41
N ARG A 58 -3.51 6.98 6.50
CA ARG A 58 -4.34 8.20 6.60
C ARG A 58 -4.06 8.98 7.86
N ALA A 59 -4.22 10.30 7.76
CA ALA A 59 -4.21 11.20 8.91
C ALA A 59 -5.61 11.19 9.57
N GLU A 60 -5.76 10.42 10.63
CA GLU A 60 -7.03 10.23 11.34
C GLU A 60 -7.30 11.36 12.35
N THR A 61 -6.24 11.97 12.89
CA THR A 61 -6.35 13.06 13.87
C THR A 61 -6.24 14.45 13.23
N THR A 62 -6.75 15.48 13.93
CA THR A 62 -6.61 16.88 13.49
C THR A 62 -5.14 17.29 13.46
N GLU A 63 -4.35 16.83 14.41
CA GLU A 63 -2.92 17.06 14.55
C GLU A 63 -2.17 16.46 13.36
N ALA A 64 -2.45 15.20 13.00
CA ALA A 64 -1.85 14.55 11.84
C ALA A 64 -2.23 15.26 10.53
N ARG A 65 -3.48 15.74 10.40
CA ARG A 65 -3.91 16.53 9.23
C ARG A 65 -3.18 17.86 9.13
N ARG A 66 -2.90 18.53 10.26
CA ARG A 66 -2.07 19.76 10.28
C ARG A 66 -0.63 19.47 9.90
N ALA A 67 0.00 18.45 10.48
CA ALA A 67 1.36 18.02 10.14
C ALA A 67 1.47 17.64 8.66
N GLN A 68 0.46 16.94 8.14
CA GLN A 68 0.37 16.61 6.73
C GLN A 68 0.28 17.87 5.85
N ALA A 69 -0.56 18.84 6.21
CA ALA A 69 -0.74 20.06 5.44
C ALA A 69 0.47 21.01 5.49
N ALA A 70 1.16 21.09 6.63
CA ALA A 70 2.31 21.97 6.82
C ALA A 70 3.61 21.36 6.29
N ASP A 71 3.84 20.08 6.57
CA ASP A 71 5.16 19.45 6.43
C ASP A 71 5.21 18.31 5.42
N ASN A 72 4.08 17.93 4.83
CA ASN A 72 3.95 16.74 3.98
C ASN A 72 4.46 15.47 4.68
N ALA A 73 4.14 15.32 5.96
CA ALA A 73 4.63 14.26 6.83
C ALA A 73 4.48 12.87 6.20
N LEU A 74 3.33 12.56 5.60
CA LEU A 74 3.08 11.27 4.96
C LEU A 74 3.91 11.08 3.67
N GLN A 75 3.99 12.07 2.78
CA GLN A 75 4.75 11.94 1.52
C GLN A 75 6.23 11.73 1.80
N ARG A 76 6.76 12.40 2.84
CA ARG A 76 8.15 12.22 3.26
C ARG A 76 8.41 10.84 3.88
N ALA A 77 7.37 10.22 4.45
CA ALA A 77 7.46 8.90 5.08
C ALA A 77 7.28 7.71 4.11
N ILE A 78 6.90 7.94 2.84
CA ILE A 78 6.61 6.86 1.86
C ILE A 78 7.76 5.84 1.76
N ASP A 79 9.01 6.31 1.81
CA ASP A 79 10.18 5.45 1.64
C ASP A 79 10.43 4.50 2.83
N ALA A 80 9.81 4.73 3.99
CA ALA A 80 9.89 3.82 5.13
C ALA A 80 9.26 2.44 4.86
N GLY A 81 8.34 2.38 3.88
CA GLY A 81 7.69 1.14 3.48
C GLY A 81 8.45 0.32 2.42
N ARG A 82 9.70 0.67 2.07
CA ARG A 82 10.48 -0.05 1.05
C ARG A 82 11.07 -1.37 1.55
#